data_AF-A0A151WGL9-F1
#
_entry.id   AF-A0A151WGL9-F1
#
_cell.length_a   1.000
_cell.length_b   1.000
_cell.length_c   1.000
_cell.angle_alpha   90.00
_cell.angle_beta   90.00
_cell.angle_gamma   90.00
#
_symmetry.space_group_name_H-M   'P 1'
#
loop_
_entity.id
_entity.type
_entity.pdbx_description
1 polymer ?
#
loop_
_entity_poly.entity_id
_entity_poly.type
_entity_poly.pdbx_seq_one_letter_code
_entity_poly.pdbx_strand_id
1 'polypeptide(L)'
;DFHVTFKRLSKIKPMVPFYNTTLLSVWEDNSVVSDIIVERSQPIVHRYEVPVPGGFNAQVRLLIPPGADMSGATKYPMLVYV
;
A
#
# COMPACT_ATOMS: atom_id res chain seq x y z
N ASP A 1 -15.32 46.98 -36.67
CA ASP A 1 -14.17 46.92 -35.75
C ASP A 1 -13.40 45.63 -35.89
N PHE A 2 -12.09 45.77 -35.73
CA PHE A 2 -11.02 44.83 -36.08
C PHE A 2 -10.51 44.05 -34.85
N HIS A 3 -9.85 42.91 -35.12
CA HIS A 3 -8.86 42.16 -34.30
C HIS A 3 -9.36 41.32 -33.11
N VAL A 4 -8.73 40.21 -32.67
CA VAL A 4 -7.75 39.22 -33.20
C VAL A 4 -7.77 38.01 -32.21
N THR A 5 -7.38 36.85 -32.72
CA THR A 5 -7.30 35.47 -32.18
C THR A 5 -6.43 35.25 -30.92
N PHE A 6 -6.74 34.21 -30.12
CA PHE A 6 -5.71 33.45 -29.37
C PHE A 6 -5.83 31.93 -29.57
N LYS A 7 -4.72 31.34 -30.01
CA LYS A 7 -4.48 29.91 -30.22
C LYS A 7 -3.96 29.30 -28.91
N ARG A 8 -4.51 28.18 -28.45
CA ARG A 8 -3.82 27.31 -27.47
C ARG A 8 -3.70 25.91 -28.05
N LEU A 9 -2.48 25.56 -28.46
CA LEU A 9 -2.12 24.17 -28.74
C LEU A 9 -1.50 23.53 -27.48
N SER A 10 -1.81 22.24 -27.35
CA SER A 10 -1.14 21.19 -26.57
C SER A 10 -0.99 21.37 -25.05
N LYS A 11 -1.84 20.65 -24.31
CA LYS A 11 -1.32 19.58 -23.45
C LYS A 11 -2.14 18.31 -23.70
N ILE A 12 -1.46 17.30 -24.20
CA ILE A 12 -1.93 15.95 -24.42
C ILE A 12 -2.61 15.47 -23.11
N LYS A 13 -3.92 15.20 -23.15
CA LYS A 13 -4.52 14.34 -22.12
C LYS A 13 -3.85 12.98 -22.29
N PRO A 14 -3.29 12.35 -21.23
CA PRO A 14 -2.92 10.95 -21.35
C PRO A 14 -4.20 10.19 -21.72
N MET A 15 -4.24 9.68 -22.95
CA MET A 15 -5.24 8.73 -23.41
C MET A 15 -4.88 7.40 -22.75
N VAL A 16 -5.19 7.26 -21.48
CA VAL A 16 -5.39 5.94 -20.89
C VAL A 16 -6.90 5.74 -20.96
N PRO A 17 -7.42 4.82 -21.79
CA PRO A 17 -8.82 4.45 -21.66
C PRO A 17 -9.01 3.99 -20.22
N PHE A 18 -9.86 4.71 -19.47
CA PHE A 18 -10.38 4.21 -18.21
C PHE A 18 -11.24 3.01 -18.60
N TYR A 19 -10.66 1.81 -18.60
CA TYR A 19 -11.43 0.59 -18.75
C TYR A 19 -12.40 0.58 -17.56
N ASN A 20 -13.69 0.73 -17.86
CA ASN A 20 -14.74 0.54 -16.88
C ASN A 20 -14.84 -0.97 -16.64
N THR A 21 -13.95 -1.48 -15.78
CA THR A 21 -13.85 -2.90 -15.50
C THR A 21 -15.02 -3.28 -14.58
N THR A 22 -16.13 -3.73 -15.16
CA THR A 22 -17.22 -4.32 -14.40
C THR A 22 -16.76 -5.69 -13.90
N LEU A 23 -16.69 -5.87 -12.57
CA LEU A 23 -16.46 -7.17 -11.95
C LEU A 23 -17.55 -8.15 -12.43
N LEU A 24 -17.19 -9.14 -13.25
CA LEU A 24 -18.17 -10.07 -13.84
C LEU A 24 -18.51 -11.22 -12.88
N SER A 25 -17.51 -11.77 -12.20
CA SER A 25 -17.67 -12.84 -11.21
C SER A 25 -16.45 -12.93 -10.30
N VAL A 26 -16.65 -13.32 -9.05
CA VAL A 26 -15.60 -13.72 -8.10
C VAL A 26 -15.55 -15.24 -8.10
N TRP A 27 -14.36 -15.82 -8.30
CA TRP A 27 -14.21 -17.28 -8.34
C TRP A 27 -14.02 -17.89 -6.95
N GLU A 28 -13.39 -17.15 -6.05
CA GLU A 28 -13.14 -17.52 -4.65
C GLU A 28 -12.96 -16.24 -3.85
N ASP A 29 -13.64 -16.15 -2.70
CA ASP A 29 -13.57 -14.97 -1.81
C ASP A 29 -12.86 -15.26 -0.49
N ASN A 30 -12.48 -16.52 -0.23
CA ASN A 30 -11.87 -16.98 1.01
C ASN A 30 -12.68 -16.59 2.27
N SER A 31 -14.00 -16.52 2.17
CA SER A 31 -14.91 -16.15 3.28
C SER A 31 -14.66 -16.95 4.56
N VAL A 32 -14.47 -18.27 4.43
CA VAL A 32 -14.14 -19.14 5.58
C VAL A 32 -12.83 -18.73 6.26
N VAL A 33 -11.82 -18.35 5.46
CA VAL A 33 -10.53 -17.91 6.00
C VAL A 33 -10.66 -16.54 6.66
N SER A 34 -11.45 -15.63 6.08
CA SER A 34 -11.69 -14.31 6.68
C SER A 34 -12.40 -14.42 8.02
N ASP A 35 -13.40 -15.29 8.14
CA ASP A 35 -14.14 -15.49 9.38
C ASP A 35 -13.21 -15.96 10.50
N ILE A 36 -12.33 -16.93 10.20
CA ILE A 36 -11.33 -17.43 11.15
C ILE A 36 -10.32 -16.35 11.53
N ILE A 37 -9.86 -15.53 10.58
CA ILE A 37 -8.86 -14.49 10.81
C ILE A 37 -9.41 -13.36 11.69
N VAL A 38 -10.69 -12.99 11.51
CA VAL A 38 -11.36 -11.91 12.26
C VAL A 38 -11.43 -12.21 13.76
N GLU A 39 -11.57 -13.48 14.14
CA GLU A 39 -11.59 -13.89 15.55
C GLU A 39 -10.22 -13.86 16.24
N ARG A 40 -9.13 -13.62 15.49
CA ARG A 40 -7.76 -13.66 16.01
C ARG A 40 -7.15 -12.26 16.07
N SER A 41 -6.44 -11.96 17.17
CA SER A 41 -5.67 -10.73 17.29
C SER A 41 -4.54 -10.70 16.25
N GLN A 42 -4.61 -9.76 15.32
CA GLN A 42 -3.62 -9.58 14.25
C GLN A 42 -2.49 -8.64 14.68
N PRO A 43 -1.26 -8.85 14.19
CA PRO A 43 -0.19 -7.89 14.39
C PRO A 43 -0.44 -6.60 13.62
N ILE A 44 0.09 -5.50 14.12
CA ILE A 44 0.13 -4.23 13.38
C ILE A 44 1.30 -4.32 12.39
N VAL A 45 1.01 -4.07 11.12
CA VAL A 45 2.00 -4.20 10.04
C VAL A 45 2.57 -2.83 9.68
N HIS A 46 3.89 -2.69 9.79
CA HIS A 46 4.62 -1.55 9.25
C HIS A 46 5.56 -1.99 8.14
N ARG A 47 5.63 -1.18 7.08
CA ARG A 47 6.52 -1.40 5.95
C ARG A 47 7.51 -0.26 5.91
N TYR A 48 8.79 -0.60 5.84
CA TYR A 48 9.87 0.38 5.77
C TYR A 48 10.74 0.11 4.56
N GLU A 49 11.30 1.19 4.06
CA GLU A 49 12.38 1.17 3.10
C GLU A 49 13.66 1.56 3.84
N VAL A 50 14.60 0.62 3.97
CA VAL A 50 15.80 0.79 4.79
C VAL A 50 17.02 0.82 3.88
N PRO A 51 17.83 1.90 3.89
CA PRO A 51 19.05 1.96 3.09
C PRO A 51 20.04 0.89 3.54
N VAL A 52 20.64 0.20 2.59
CA VAL A 52 21.69 -0.80 2.80
C VAL A 52 22.96 -0.41 2.01
N PRO A 53 24.14 -0.96 2.38
CA PRO A 53 25.37 -0.66 1.66
C PRO A 53 25.26 -0.90 0.14
N GLY A 54 25.95 -0.08 -0.65
CA GLY A 54 25.92 -0.15 -2.11
C GLY A 54 24.86 0.71 -2.79
N GLY A 55 24.15 1.57 -2.03
CA GLY A 55 23.16 2.50 -2.58
C GLY A 55 21.81 1.87 -2.88
N PHE A 56 21.53 0.71 -2.29
CA PHE A 56 20.25 0.03 -2.41
C PHE A 56 19.36 0.28 -1.20
N ASN A 57 18.06 0.02 -1.37
CA ASN A 57 17.09 0.04 -0.28
C ASN A 57 16.43 -1.33 -0.13
N ALA A 58 16.40 -1.84 1.10
CA ALA A 58 15.70 -3.05 1.46
C ALA A 58 14.24 -2.75 1.83
N GLN A 59 13.30 -3.52 1.28
CA GLN A 59 11.90 -3.49 1.68
C GLN A 59 11.69 -4.45 2.85
N VAL A 60 11.38 -3.90 4.03
CA VAL A 60 11.21 -4.69 5.25
C VAL A 60 9.81 -4.55 5.82
N ARG A 61 9.31 -5.62 6.42
CA ARG A 61 8.03 -5.65 7.13
C ARG A 61 8.27 -5.91 8.61
N LEU A 62 7.84 -4.98 9.44
CA LEU A 62 7.82 -5.12 10.89
C LEU A 62 6.42 -5.54 11.33
N LEU A 63 6.33 -6.64 12.08
CA LEU A 63 5.11 -7.11 12.70
C LEU A 63 5.14 -6.76 14.18
N ILE A 64 4.24 -5.88 14.60
CA ILE A 64 4.18 -5.44 15.99
C ILE A 64 3.08 -6.23 16.71
N PRO A 65 3.34 -6.75 17.93
CA PRO A 65 2.32 -7.47 18.68
C PRO A 65 1.04 -6.65 18.86
N PRO A 66 -0.13 -7.30 18.88
CA PRO A 66 -1.40 -6.61 19.13
C PRO A 66 -1.37 -5.93 20.51
N GLY A 67 -1.79 -4.66 20.56
CA GLY A 67 -1.82 -3.88 21.81
C GLY A 67 -0.43 -3.57 22.40
N ALA A 68 0.65 -3.68 21.61
CA ALA A 68 1.98 -3.31 22.06
C ALA A 68 2.04 -1.83 22.48
N ASP A 69 2.78 -1.58 23.55
CA ASP A 69 3.09 -0.24 24.04
C ASP A 69 4.08 0.44 23.09
N MET A 70 3.63 1.50 22.44
CA MET A 70 4.42 2.27 21.48
C MET A 70 5.11 3.49 22.13
N SER A 71 4.96 3.70 23.43
CA SER A 71 5.57 4.83 24.15
C SER A 71 7.10 4.71 24.28
N GLY A 72 7.64 3.50 24.04
CA GLY A 72 9.05 3.18 24.24
C GLY A 72 9.41 2.81 25.67
N ALA A 73 8.45 2.82 26.61
CA ALA A 73 8.67 2.37 28.00
C ALA A 73 8.90 0.85 28.06
N THR A 74 8.20 0.09 27.21
CA THR A 74 8.36 -1.37 27.09
C THR A 74 9.27 -1.74 25.92
N LYS A 75 10.27 -2.60 26.17
CA LYS A 75 11.15 -3.16 25.11
C LYS A 75 10.70 -4.58 24.75
N TYR A 76 10.45 -4.81 23.47
CA TYR A 76 10.06 -6.11 22.94
C TYR A 76 11.27 -6.86 22.37
N PRO A 77 11.37 -8.19 22.56
CA PRO A 77 12.37 -8.98 21.86
C PRO A 77 12.09 -8.96 20.36
N MET A 78 13.15 -8.79 19.55
CA MET A 78 13.05 -8.79 18.10
C MET A 78 13.39 -10.17 17.54
N LEU A 79 12.45 -10.77 16.80
CA LEU A 79 12.72 -11.95 15.98
C LEU A 79 12.94 -11.51 14.53
N VAL A 80 14.07 -11.89 13.96
CA VAL A 80 14.41 -11.63 12.56
C VAL A 80 14.22 -12.92 11.78
N TYR A 81 13.44 -12.86 10.71
CA TYR A 81 13.25 -13.93 9.74
C TYR A 81 13.89 -13.51 8.41
N VAL A 82 14.80 -14.34 7.89
CA VAL A 82 15.60 -14.08 6.68
C VAL A 82 15.34 -15.13 5.61
#